data_AF-A0A558IPY8-F1
#
_entry.id   AF-A0A558IPY8-F1
#
_cell.length_a   1.000
_cell.length_b   1.000
_cell.length_c   1.000
_cell.angle_alpha   90.00
_cell.angle_beta   90.00
_cell.angle_gamma   90.00
#
_symmetry.space_group_name_H-M   'P 1'
#
loop_
_entity.id
_entity.type
_entity.pdbx_description
1 polymer ?
#
loop_
_entity_poly.entity_id
_entity_poly.type
_entity_poly.pdbx_seq_one_letter_code
_entity_poly.pdbx_strand_id
1 'polypeptide(L)'
;MDLTDWENHAKHRRYIAQTQKAWWGLAGPDGEPLMDLPAPLPDFEIPETHNATSAARAKFNILGRGGQIHPAVGALIDDKIGATDSEARLQPALRGVYFLVYQKDDVRLTFLIAAATLTGPYSAPNTLEIQAADMLTLIDGIPLWSYPRSLRGKWVELDRDYAAGWKEKRQLQNVHFAAQADGFVLSGNAEPTIRRAIVESLDATWRAIGRTDDPPVVVSTKTSGNPSPKVMIRPDDGFLWQTLAPIAAMAGTTINARMWWPGDPAVPGHNLTKPTIVIDIDQPKEA
;
A
#
# COMPACT_ATOMS: atom_id res chain seq x y z
N MET A 1 12.18 -13.06 -7.84
CA MET A 1 11.53 -14.03 -8.75
C MET A 1 11.89 -13.71 -10.20
N ASP A 2 12.14 -14.68 -11.08
CA ASP A 2 12.43 -14.40 -12.51
C ASP A 2 11.15 -14.27 -13.36
N LEU A 3 11.26 -13.80 -14.61
CA LEU A 3 10.09 -13.60 -15.49
C LEU A 3 9.29 -14.89 -15.76
N THR A 4 9.99 -16.03 -15.87
CA THR A 4 9.35 -17.33 -16.11
C THR A 4 8.56 -17.77 -14.89
N ASP A 5 9.10 -17.54 -13.70
CA ASP A 5 8.42 -17.77 -12.43
C ASP A 5 7.17 -16.90 -12.29
N TRP A 6 7.22 -15.63 -12.70
CA TRP A 6 6.05 -14.73 -12.70
C TRP A 6 4.94 -15.20 -13.62
N GLU A 7 5.28 -15.65 -14.83
CA GLU A 7 4.32 -16.23 -15.77
C GLU A 7 3.69 -17.51 -15.22
N ASN A 8 4.51 -18.40 -14.65
CA ASN A 8 4.04 -19.64 -14.04
C ASN A 8 3.13 -19.36 -12.86
N HIS A 9 3.50 -18.38 -12.03
CA HIS A 9 2.66 -17.94 -10.94
C HIS A 9 1.33 -17.36 -11.46
N ALA A 10 1.35 -16.53 -12.51
CA ALA A 10 0.10 -16.01 -13.10
C ALA A 10 -0.82 -17.12 -13.61
N LYS A 11 -0.27 -18.14 -14.26
CA LYS A 11 -1.02 -19.34 -14.70
C LYS A 11 -1.61 -20.07 -13.50
N HIS A 12 -0.82 -20.29 -12.45
CA HIS A 12 -1.25 -20.93 -11.21
C HIS A 12 -2.41 -20.19 -10.53
N ARG A 13 -2.30 -18.88 -10.33
CA ARG A 13 -3.39 -18.07 -9.73
C ARG A 13 -4.66 -18.13 -10.54
N ARG A 14 -4.57 -18.01 -11.87
CA ARG A 14 -5.73 -18.09 -12.76
C ARG A 14 -6.39 -19.46 -12.68
N TYR A 15 -5.59 -20.54 -12.67
CA TYR A 15 -6.11 -21.90 -12.51
C TYR A 15 -6.84 -22.08 -11.18
N ILE A 16 -6.27 -21.60 -10.06
CA ILE A 16 -6.94 -21.66 -8.75
C ILE A 16 -8.21 -20.79 -8.75
N ALA A 17 -8.16 -19.56 -9.26
CA ALA A 17 -9.32 -18.68 -9.30
C ALA A 17 -10.48 -19.29 -10.12
N GLN A 18 -10.18 -19.96 -11.22
CA GLN A 18 -11.18 -20.66 -12.04
C GLN A 18 -11.74 -21.92 -11.37
N THR A 19 -10.91 -22.68 -10.64
CA THR A 19 -11.32 -23.95 -10.01
C THR A 19 -11.94 -23.78 -8.62
N GLN A 20 -11.51 -22.77 -7.86
CA GLN A 20 -11.90 -22.52 -6.47
C GLN A 20 -12.70 -21.21 -6.30
N LYS A 21 -13.11 -20.57 -7.41
CA LYS A 21 -13.85 -19.30 -7.48
C LYS A 21 -13.05 -18.04 -7.07
N ALA A 22 -11.93 -18.21 -6.39
CA ALA A 22 -10.98 -17.14 -6.09
C ALA A 22 -9.62 -17.75 -5.69
N TRP A 23 -8.56 -16.99 -5.92
CA TRP A 23 -7.23 -17.24 -5.38
C TRP A 23 -6.94 -16.26 -4.25
N TRP A 24 -6.30 -16.76 -3.19
CA TRP A 24 -5.88 -15.99 -2.03
C TRP A 24 -4.40 -16.22 -1.81
N GLY A 25 -3.65 -15.17 -1.54
CA GLY A 25 -2.22 -15.27 -1.31
C GLY A 25 -1.70 -14.25 -0.31
N LEU A 26 -0.52 -14.55 0.20
CA LEU A 26 0.27 -13.67 1.04
C LEU A 26 1.45 -13.16 0.22
N ALA A 27 1.67 -11.84 0.23
CA ALA A 27 2.88 -11.23 -0.34
C ALA A 27 3.69 -10.52 0.75
N GLY A 28 5.01 -10.47 0.55
CA GLY A 28 5.97 -9.93 1.50
C GLY A 28 6.13 -8.42 1.42
N PRO A 29 7.09 -7.85 2.18
CA PRO A 29 7.31 -6.41 2.25
C PRO A 29 7.57 -5.74 0.90
N ASP A 30 8.24 -6.44 -0.02
CA ASP A 30 8.55 -5.96 -1.37
C ASP A 30 7.43 -6.27 -2.38
N GLY A 31 6.26 -6.73 -1.93
CA GLY A 31 5.13 -7.09 -2.79
C GLY A 31 5.30 -8.40 -3.55
N GLU A 32 6.42 -9.12 -3.37
CA GLU A 32 6.62 -10.44 -3.95
C GLU A 32 5.70 -11.47 -3.26
N PRO A 33 5.02 -12.33 -4.04
CA PRO A 33 4.17 -13.39 -3.50
C PRO A 33 5.02 -14.42 -2.76
N LEU A 34 4.58 -14.74 -1.54
CA LEU A 34 5.27 -15.68 -0.65
C LEU A 34 4.63 -17.07 -0.70
N MET A 35 3.31 -17.13 -0.61
CA MET A 35 2.57 -18.38 -0.57
C MET A 35 1.09 -18.18 -0.88
N ASP A 36 0.45 -19.26 -1.30
CA ASP A 36 -1.00 -19.35 -1.33
C ASP A 36 -1.56 -19.42 0.09
N LEU A 37 -2.75 -18.87 0.26
CA LEU A 37 -3.58 -19.10 1.43
C LEU A 37 -4.67 -20.12 1.08
N PRO A 38 -5.13 -20.91 2.06
CA PRO A 38 -6.30 -21.76 1.83
C PRO A 38 -7.53 -20.89 1.52
N ALA A 39 -8.59 -21.50 0.98
CA ALA A 39 -9.85 -20.80 0.86
C ALA A 39 -10.33 -20.29 2.24
N PRO A 40 -10.84 -19.05 2.32
CA PRO A 40 -11.33 -18.52 3.58
C PRO A 40 -12.57 -19.29 4.05
N LEU A 41 -12.82 -19.23 5.35
CA LEU A 41 -14.09 -19.60 5.95
C LEU A 41 -15.21 -18.70 5.40
N PRO A 42 -16.48 -19.14 5.47
CA PRO A 42 -17.62 -18.29 5.16
C PRO A 42 -17.57 -16.96 5.96
N ASP A 43 -18.20 -15.90 5.42
CA ASP A 43 -18.29 -14.56 6.02
C ASP A 43 -17.01 -13.70 5.95
N PHE A 44 -16.25 -13.81 4.85
CA PHE A 44 -15.20 -12.84 4.54
C PHE A 44 -15.77 -11.55 3.93
N GLU A 45 -15.08 -10.44 4.15
CA GLU A 45 -15.42 -9.11 3.64
C GLU A 45 -14.28 -8.63 2.74
N ILE A 46 -14.60 -8.38 1.46
CA ILE A 46 -13.68 -7.76 0.50
C ILE A 46 -14.37 -6.54 -0.08
N PRO A 47 -13.98 -5.34 0.34
CA PRO A 47 -14.60 -4.11 -0.14
C PRO A 47 -14.16 -3.80 -1.57
N GLU A 48 -15.08 -3.27 -2.37
CA GLU A 48 -14.86 -2.78 -3.73
C GLU A 48 -15.12 -1.26 -3.84
N THR A 49 -15.00 -0.53 -2.72
CA THR A 49 -15.30 0.91 -2.66
C THR A 49 -14.16 1.75 -3.21
N HIS A 50 -14.46 2.59 -4.19
CA HIS A 50 -13.52 3.59 -4.71
C HIS A 50 -13.39 4.79 -3.78
N ASN A 51 -12.23 5.47 -3.79
CA ASN A 51 -11.96 6.69 -3.03
C ASN A 51 -12.13 6.58 -1.51
N ALA A 52 -12.10 5.38 -0.94
CA ALA A 52 -12.21 5.16 0.49
C ALA A 52 -11.18 4.14 0.97
N THR A 53 -10.61 4.39 2.14
CA THR A 53 -9.84 3.38 2.86
C THR A 53 -10.82 2.37 3.44
N SER A 54 -11.04 1.27 2.73
CA SER A 54 -11.87 0.18 3.20
C SER A 54 -11.02 -0.97 3.75
N ALA A 55 -11.57 -1.72 4.69
CA ALA A 55 -10.89 -2.84 5.33
C ALA A 55 -11.39 -4.18 4.78
N ALA A 56 -10.46 -5.03 4.37
CA ALA A 56 -10.71 -6.44 4.09
C ALA A 56 -10.58 -7.26 5.38
N ARG A 57 -11.45 -8.27 5.53
CA ARG A 57 -11.42 -9.21 6.64
C ARG A 57 -11.64 -10.62 6.13
N ALA A 58 -10.70 -11.52 6.43
CA ALA A 58 -10.82 -12.92 6.04
C ALA A 58 -10.31 -13.86 7.14
N LYS A 59 -10.98 -15.00 7.29
CA LYS A 59 -10.59 -16.06 8.24
C LYS A 59 -10.18 -17.30 7.47
N PHE A 60 -9.10 -17.94 7.86
CA PHE A 60 -8.51 -19.08 7.17
C PHE A 60 -8.36 -20.25 8.12
N ASN A 61 -8.76 -21.45 7.68
CA ASN A 61 -8.41 -22.68 8.40
C ASN A 61 -6.94 -23.01 8.13
N ILE A 62 -6.09 -22.89 9.14
CA ILE A 62 -4.63 -23.04 9.04
C ILE A 62 -4.13 -24.39 9.55
N LEU A 63 -4.99 -25.20 10.17
CA LEU A 63 -4.62 -26.53 10.60
C LEU A 63 -4.95 -27.54 9.50
N GLY A 64 -3.91 -28.02 8.82
CA GLY A 64 -4.03 -29.00 7.76
C GLY A 64 -4.41 -30.40 8.26
N ARG A 65 -4.77 -31.28 7.33
CA ARG A 65 -4.96 -32.72 7.61
C ARG A 65 -3.61 -33.31 8.06
N GLY A 66 -3.54 -33.78 9.29
CA GLY A 66 -2.30 -34.28 9.90
C GLY A 66 -1.68 -33.35 10.95
N GLY A 67 -2.36 -32.27 11.33
CA GLY A 67 -1.92 -31.40 12.43
C GLY A 67 -0.79 -30.42 12.06
N GLN A 68 -0.44 -30.33 10.78
CA GLN A 68 0.53 -29.36 10.30
C GLN A 68 -0.10 -27.97 10.23
N ILE A 69 0.56 -26.99 10.84
CA ILE A 69 0.15 -25.59 10.83
C ILE A 69 0.63 -24.94 9.53
N HIS A 70 -0.24 -24.16 8.89
CA HIS A 70 0.09 -23.45 7.67
C HIS A 70 1.27 -22.47 7.87
N PRO A 71 2.26 -22.42 6.95
CA PRO A 71 3.44 -21.56 7.08
C PRO A 71 3.15 -20.06 7.23
N ALA A 72 1.97 -19.61 6.77
CA ALA A 72 1.51 -18.22 6.92
C ALA A 72 1.52 -17.74 8.39
N VAL A 73 1.32 -18.66 9.34
CA VAL A 73 1.39 -18.33 10.77
C VAL A 73 2.78 -17.83 11.15
N GLY A 74 3.83 -18.58 10.81
CA GLY A 74 5.20 -18.19 11.13
C GLY A 74 5.68 -16.95 10.35
N ALA A 75 5.11 -16.72 9.16
CA ALA A 75 5.37 -15.51 8.38
C ALA A 75 4.77 -14.26 9.04
N LEU A 76 3.51 -14.33 9.47
CA LEU A 76 2.78 -13.16 9.99
C LEU A 76 3.01 -12.90 11.47
N ILE A 77 3.21 -13.96 12.26
CA ILE A 77 3.18 -13.93 13.72
C ILE A 77 4.52 -14.42 14.26
N ASP A 78 5.14 -13.62 15.12
CA ASP A 78 6.44 -13.97 15.71
C ASP A 78 6.33 -15.16 16.67
N ASP A 79 7.28 -16.08 16.57
CA ASP A 79 7.44 -17.23 17.46
C ASP A 79 7.74 -16.82 18.92
N LYS A 80 8.13 -15.56 19.16
CA LYS A 80 8.48 -15.00 20.48
C LYS A 80 7.37 -14.20 21.18
N ILE A 81 6.14 -14.18 20.67
CA ILE A 81 5.07 -13.38 21.30
C ILE A 81 4.52 -14.09 22.55
N GLY A 82 5.11 -13.70 23.68
CA GLY A 82 4.69 -14.00 25.05
C GLY A 82 3.97 -12.83 25.72
N ALA A 83 3.17 -12.05 25.00
CA ALA A 83 2.29 -11.05 25.61
C ALA A 83 0.84 -11.54 25.52
N THR A 84 0.37 -12.10 26.61
CA THR A 84 -1.06 -12.33 26.85
C THR A 84 -1.69 -11.07 27.42
N ASP A 85 -2.90 -10.72 26.96
CA ASP A 85 -3.71 -9.69 27.59
C ASP A 85 -4.14 -10.08 29.02
N SER A 86 -4.85 -9.19 29.72
CA SER A 86 -5.39 -9.44 31.07
C SER A 86 -6.34 -10.66 31.16
N GLU A 87 -6.75 -11.22 30.02
CA GLU A 87 -7.58 -12.41 29.89
C GLU A 87 -6.80 -13.64 29.36
N ALA A 88 -5.47 -13.61 29.41
CA ALA A 88 -4.58 -14.67 28.94
C ALA A 88 -4.62 -14.93 27.40
N ARG A 89 -5.11 -13.99 26.59
CA ARG A 89 -5.15 -14.13 25.12
C ARG A 89 -3.91 -13.55 24.47
N LEU A 90 -3.30 -14.31 23.56
CA LEU A 90 -2.18 -13.83 22.75
C LEU A 90 -2.61 -12.63 21.90
N GLN A 91 -1.83 -11.55 21.94
CA GLN A 91 -1.92 -10.47 20.96
C GLN A 91 -0.75 -10.57 19.99
N PRO A 92 -0.94 -11.13 18.78
CA PRO A 92 0.14 -11.24 17.83
C PRO A 92 0.57 -9.85 17.35
N ALA A 93 1.84 -9.49 17.58
CA ALA A 93 2.50 -8.41 16.86
C ALA A 93 2.89 -8.91 15.46
N LEU A 94 2.51 -8.18 14.42
CA LEU A 94 2.93 -8.49 13.05
C LEU A 94 4.46 -8.44 12.94
N ARG A 95 5.06 -9.45 12.30
CA ARG A 95 6.53 -9.52 12.09
C ARG A 95 7.06 -8.50 11.06
N GLY A 96 6.18 -7.79 10.37
CA GLY A 96 6.56 -6.86 9.32
C GLY A 96 5.39 -6.42 8.46
N VAL A 97 5.73 -5.82 7.32
CA VAL A 97 4.78 -5.40 6.30
C VAL A 97 4.46 -6.58 5.39
N TYR A 98 3.19 -6.99 5.37
CA TYR A 98 2.71 -8.05 4.49
C TYR A 98 1.42 -7.62 3.80
N PHE A 99 1.13 -8.26 2.68
CA PHE A 99 -0.06 -7.98 1.90
C PHE A 99 -0.93 -9.21 1.73
N LEU A 100 -2.24 -9.02 1.93
CA LEU A 100 -3.25 -9.97 1.53
C LEU A 100 -3.61 -9.71 0.07
N VAL A 101 -3.47 -10.72 -0.77
CA VAL A 101 -3.83 -10.62 -2.19
C VAL A 101 -5.02 -11.51 -2.46
N TYR A 102 -6.04 -10.92 -3.08
CA TYR A 102 -7.25 -11.60 -3.53
C TYR A 102 -7.34 -11.47 -5.04
N GLN A 103 -7.56 -12.59 -5.73
CA GLN A 103 -7.79 -12.59 -7.17
C GLN A 103 -9.03 -13.40 -7.51
N LYS A 104 -9.99 -12.77 -8.17
CA LYS A 104 -11.16 -13.41 -8.73
C LYS A 104 -11.37 -12.91 -10.16
N ASP A 105 -11.60 -13.85 -11.06
CA ASP A 105 -11.63 -13.57 -12.50
C ASP A 105 -10.35 -12.81 -12.91
N ASP A 106 -10.48 -11.70 -13.64
CA ASP A 106 -9.36 -10.83 -14.03
C ASP A 106 -9.11 -9.68 -13.05
N VAL A 107 -9.82 -9.65 -11.91
CA VAL A 107 -9.66 -8.61 -10.89
C VAL A 107 -8.73 -9.10 -9.79
N ARG A 108 -7.68 -8.32 -9.53
CA ARG A 108 -6.76 -8.55 -8.41
C ARG A 108 -6.78 -7.35 -7.46
N LEU A 109 -7.14 -7.61 -6.22
CA LEU A 109 -7.11 -6.66 -5.13
C LEU A 109 -5.96 -7.02 -4.18
N THR A 110 -5.33 -6.01 -3.62
CA THR A 110 -4.22 -6.18 -2.69
C THR A 110 -4.44 -5.25 -1.51
N PHE A 111 -4.26 -5.77 -0.31
CA PHE A 111 -4.54 -5.06 0.93
C PHE A 111 -3.31 -5.15 1.84
N LEU A 112 -2.97 -4.05 2.51
CA LEU A 112 -1.94 -4.02 3.54
C LEU A 112 -2.46 -4.69 4.81
N ILE A 113 -1.81 -5.74 5.30
CA ILE A 113 -2.23 -6.41 6.53
C ILE A 113 -1.98 -5.48 7.73
N ALA A 114 -3.07 -5.14 8.43
CA ALA A 114 -3.06 -4.29 9.62
C ALA A 114 -3.00 -5.11 10.91
N ALA A 115 -3.64 -6.28 10.93
CA ALA A 115 -3.58 -7.21 12.05
C ALA A 115 -3.78 -8.66 11.60
N ALA A 116 -3.19 -9.59 12.35
CA ALA A 116 -3.37 -11.02 12.17
C ALA A 116 -3.58 -11.69 13.54
N THR A 117 -4.65 -12.46 13.70
CA THR A 117 -5.04 -13.08 14.98
C THR A 117 -5.21 -14.58 14.82
N LEU A 118 -4.67 -15.36 15.77
CA LEU A 118 -4.88 -16.80 15.82
C LEU A 118 -6.01 -17.14 16.78
N THR A 119 -6.83 -18.12 16.40
CA THR A 119 -7.81 -18.76 17.29
C THR A 119 -7.54 -20.26 17.35
N GLY A 120 -7.70 -20.83 18.54
CA GLY A 120 -7.48 -22.25 18.83
C GLY A 120 -6.57 -22.48 20.03
N PRO A 121 -6.34 -23.75 20.41
CA PRO A 121 -5.38 -24.09 21.46
C PRO A 121 -3.96 -23.57 21.13
N TYR A 122 -3.21 -23.15 22.14
CA TYR A 122 -1.84 -22.64 21.97
C TYR A 122 -0.93 -23.59 21.18
N SER A 123 -1.03 -24.89 21.45
CA SER A 123 -0.22 -25.93 20.80
C SER A 123 -0.68 -26.27 19.38
N ALA A 124 -1.87 -25.83 18.98
CA ALA A 124 -2.49 -26.17 17.69
C ALA A 124 -3.52 -25.10 17.27
N PRO A 125 -3.09 -23.87 16.95
CA PRO A 125 -4.00 -22.87 16.41
C PRO A 125 -4.64 -23.40 15.13
N ASN A 126 -5.96 -23.18 14.99
CA ASN A 126 -6.74 -23.75 13.90
C ASN A 126 -7.22 -22.69 12.91
N THR A 127 -7.36 -21.44 13.35
CA THR A 127 -7.88 -20.36 12.52
C THR A 127 -6.93 -19.17 12.57
N LEU A 128 -6.67 -18.58 11.41
CA LEU A 128 -5.99 -17.31 11.25
C LEU A 128 -6.97 -16.29 10.70
N GLU A 129 -7.19 -15.21 11.43
CA GLU A 129 -7.96 -14.07 10.98
C GLU A 129 -7.01 -12.96 10.54
N ILE A 130 -7.22 -12.41 9.35
CA ILE A 130 -6.46 -11.29 8.79
C ILE A 130 -7.40 -10.11 8.64
N GLN A 131 -6.99 -8.97 9.19
CA GLN A 131 -7.57 -7.65 8.93
C GLN A 131 -6.58 -6.86 8.10
N ALA A 132 -7.02 -6.34 6.96
CA ALA A 132 -6.15 -5.62 6.03
C ALA A 132 -6.82 -4.34 5.55
N ALA A 133 -6.04 -3.30 5.31
CA ALA A 133 -6.49 -2.01 4.81
C ALA A 133 -6.20 -1.89 3.31
N ASP A 134 -7.00 -1.08 2.61
CA ASP A 134 -6.75 -0.72 1.21
C ASP A 134 -5.33 -0.14 1.01
N MET A 135 -4.73 -0.36 -0.17
CA MET A 135 -3.41 0.18 -0.48
C MET A 135 -3.36 1.71 -0.49
N LEU A 136 -4.48 2.40 -0.63
CA LEU A 136 -4.57 3.85 -0.43
C LEU A 136 -4.10 4.26 0.97
N THR A 137 -4.21 3.40 1.98
CA THR A 137 -3.67 3.65 3.33
C THR A 137 -2.15 3.76 3.35
N LEU A 138 -1.42 3.10 2.44
CA LEU A 138 0.04 3.27 2.35
C LEU A 138 0.43 4.67 1.87
N ILE A 139 -0.42 5.27 1.05
CA ILE A 139 -0.22 6.59 0.48
C ILE A 139 -0.57 7.67 1.52
N ASP A 140 -1.44 7.36 2.48
CA ASP A 140 -1.74 8.25 3.62
C ASP A 140 -0.48 8.56 4.45
N GLY A 141 0.51 7.67 4.50
CA GLY A 141 1.78 7.92 5.19
C GLY A 141 2.72 8.92 4.52
N ILE A 142 2.40 9.41 3.31
CA ILE A 142 3.30 10.23 2.50
C ILE A 142 2.91 11.71 2.62
N PRO A 143 3.86 12.62 2.92
CA PRO A 143 3.54 14.04 3.01
C PRO A 143 3.15 14.66 1.67
N LEU A 144 2.15 15.54 1.69
CA LEU A 144 1.85 16.45 0.60
C LEU A 144 2.80 17.65 0.67
N TRP A 145 4.03 17.46 0.19
CA TRP A 145 5.08 18.47 0.28
C TRP A 145 4.64 19.79 -0.36
N SER A 146 4.68 20.87 0.43
CA SER A 146 4.40 22.21 -0.06
C SER A 146 5.53 22.78 -0.91
N TYR A 147 6.76 22.35 -0.64
CA TYR A 147 7.90 22.68 -1.47
C TYR A 147 8.78 21.45 -1.76
N PRO A 148 8.32 20.54 -2.66
CA PRO A 148 8.97 19.26 -2.94
C PRO A 148 10.41 19.41 -3.46
N ARG A 149 10.72 20.54 -4.12
CA ARG A 149 12.07 20.85 -4.63
C ARG A 149 13.10 21.12 -3.52
N SER A 150 12.66 21.40 -2.29
CA SER A 150 13.57 21.59 -1.16
C SER A 150 14.18 20.29 -0.67
N LEU A 151 13.53 19.14 -0.91
CA LEU A 151 14.02 17.83 -0.53
C LEU A 151 15.09 17.36 -1.50
N ARG A 152 16.36 17.49 -1.09
CA ARG A 152 17.55 17.18 -1.91
C ARG A 152 18.13 15.79 -1.67
N GLY A 153 17.65 15.02 -0.68
CA GLY A 153 18.21 13.71 -0.34
C GLY A 153 19.62 13.78 0.26
N LYS A 154 20.02 14.95 0.79
CA LYS A 154 21.33 15.17 1.39
C LYS A 154 21.22 15.09 2.90
N TRP A 155 21.58 13.93 3.43
CA TRP A 155 21.65 13.69 4.87
C TRP A 155 22.98 14.19 5.42
N VAL A 156 22.91 14.88 6.56
CA VAL A 156 24.07 15.35 7.32
C VAL A 156 24.00 14.78 8.72
N GLU A 157 25.15 14.31 9.21
CA GLU A 157 25.28 13.87 10.58
C GLU A 157 25.46 15.08 11.50
N LEU A 158 24.55 15.25 12.45
CA LEU A 158 24.57 16.35 13.41
C LEU A 158 24.47 15.79 14.83
N ASP A 159 25.17 16.43 15.76
CA ASP A 159 25.15 16.11 17.19
C ASP A 159 24.43 17.20 18.01
N ARG A 160 23.75 18.13 17.34
CA ARG A 160 23.00 19.24 17.97
C ARG A 160 21.92 19.82 17.06
N ASP A 161 20.96 20.49 17.68
CA ASP A 161 20.10 21.49 17.05
C ASP A 161 20.43 22.91 17.54
N TYR A 162 19.58 23.87 17.19
CA TYR A 162 19.68 25.25 17.64
C TYR A 162 19.51 25.44 19.15
N ALA A 163 18.93 24.47 19.87
CA ALA A 163 18.63 24.55 21.29
C ALA A 163 19.65 23.79 22.17
N ALA A 164 20.09 22.59 21.76
CA ALA A 164 21.00 21.77 22.56
C ALA A 164 21.76 20.70 21.76
N GLY A 165 22.84 20.18 22.36
CA GLY A 165 23.52 18.97 21.90
C GLY A 165 22.73 17.71 22.25
N TRP A 166 22.74 16.73 21.36
CA TRP A 166 22.16 15.41 21.57
C TRP A 166 23.19 14.43 22.10
N LYS A 167 22.73 13.40 22.82
CA LYS A 167 23.60 12.32 23.31
C LYS A 167 24.16 11.46 22.18
N GLU A 168 23.40 11.32 21.10
CA GLU A 168 23.74 10.52 19.93
C GLU A 168 23.61 11.37 18.68
N LYS A 169 24.52 11.14 17.74
CA LYS A 169 24.48 11.77 16.44
C LYS A 169 23.26 11.31 15.66
N ARG A 170 22.65 12.23 14.92
CA ARG A 170 21.46 11.99 14.12
C ARG A 170 21.74 12.34 12.67
N GLN A 171 21.19 11.55 11.76
CA GLN A 171 21.14 11.88 10.35
C GLN A 171 19.94 12.81 10.14
N LEU A 172 20.18 14.01 9.64
CA LEU A 172 19.14 14.99 9.37
C LEU A 172 19.23 15.52 7.95
N GLN A 173 18.08 15.89 7.40
CA GLN A 173 17.97 16.56 6.12
C GLN A 173 17.21 17.88 6.33
N ASN A 174 17.68 18.94 5.68
CA ASN A 174 16.98 20.22 5.68
C ASN A 174 15.77 20.15 4.74
N VAL A 175 14.61 20.60 5.23
CA VAL A 175 13.34 20.68 4.50
C VAL A 175 12.81 22.10 4.65
N HIS A 176 12.39 22.70 3.53
CA HIS A 176 11.78 24.03 3.56
C HIS A 176 10.28 23.89 3.39
N PHE A 177 9.53 24.48 4.32
CA PHE A 177 8.08 24.54 4.28
C PHE A 177 7.63 25.88 3.67
N ALA A 178 6.52 25.88 2.94
CA ALA A 178 5.95 27.10 2.40
C ALA A 178 5.39 27.99 3.53
N ALA A 179 6.01 29.15 3.77
CA ALA A 179 5.57 30.10 4.80
C ALA A 179 4.34 30.94 4.36
N GLN A 180 4.09 31.04 3.06
CA GLN A 180 2.92 31.71 2.48
C GLN A 180 2.28 30.79 1.44
N ALA A 181 0.96 30.86 1.31
CA ALA A 181 0.22 30.03 0.35
C ALA A 181 0.46 30.46 -1.11
N ASP A 182 0.72 31.75 -1.32
CA ASP A 182 0.83 32.32 -2.65
C ASP A 182 2.10 31.81 -3.36
N GLY A 183 1.94 31.28 -4.56
CA GLY A 183 3.00 30.62 -5.33
C GLY A 183 3.16 29.10 -5.17
N PHE A 184 2.48 28.47 -4.20
CA PHE A 184 2.54 27.01 -3.97
C PHE A 184 1.21 26.28 -4.24
N VAL A 185 0.14 27.01 -4.56
CA VAL A 185 -1.15 26.43 -4.93
C VAL A 185 -1.08 25.84 -6.34
N LEU A 186 -1.51 24.59 -6.48
CA LEU A 186 -1.70 23.92 -7.76
C LEU A 186 -3.12 24.19 -8.23
N SER A 187 -3.29 24.67 -9.47
CA SER A 187 -4.61 24.89 -10.05
C SER A 187 -4.67 24.39 -11.49
N GLY A 188 -5.82 23.81 -11.85
CA GLY A 188 -6.06 23.24 -13.18
C GLY A 188 -7.24 22.28 -13.15
N ASN A 189 -7.39 21.49 -14.21
CA ASN A 189 -8.38 20.42 -14.27
C ASN A 189 -8.06 19.33 -13.23
N ALA A 190 -9.08 18.73 -12.62
CA ALA A 190 -8.92 17.87 -11.46
C ALA A 190 -7.94 16.71 -11.67
N GLU A 191 -8.17 15.87 -12.68
CA GLU A 191 -7.34 14.69 -12.95
C GLU A 191 -5.83 15.03 -13.08
N PRO A 192 -5.40 15.92 -13.99
CA PRO A 192 -3.98 16.23 -14.13
C PRO A 192 -3.41 16.99 -12.94
N THR A 193 -4.20 17.81 -12.25
CA THR A 193 -3.72 18.60 -11.09
C THR A 193 -3.50 17.71 -9.87
N ILE A 194 -4.42 16.79 -9.59
CA ILE A 194 -4.27 15.77 -8.53
C ILE A 194 -3.09 14.86 -8.89
N ARG A 195 -2.99 14.38 -10.14
CA ARG A 195 -1.84 13.56 -10.59
C ARG A 195 -0.51 14.25 -10.34
N ARG A 196 -0.43 15.52 -10.71
CA ARG A 196 0.77 16.33 -10.50
C ARG A 196 1.13 16.45 -9.02
N ALA A 197 0.15 16.72 -8.15
CA ALA A 197 0.39 16.81 -6.72
C ALA A 197 0.97 15.50 -6.15
N ILE A 198 0.43 14.35 -6.56
CA ILE A 198 0.89 13.04 -6.11
C ILE A 198 2.29 12.73 -6.63
N VAL A 199 2.55 12.94 -7.93
CA VAL A 199 3.86 12.70 -8.55
C VAL A 199 4.94 13.56 -7.88
N GLU A 200 4.70 14.88 -7.74
CA GLU A 200 5.70 15.78 -7.17
C GLU A 200 6.05 15.40 -5.71
N SER A 201 5.06 14.97 -4.93
CA SER A 201 5.26 14.53 -3.54
C SER A 201 5.96 13.18 -3.42
N LEU A 202 5.60 12.20 -4.25
CA LEU A 202 6.26 10.90 -4.27
C LEU A 202 7.72 11.04 -4.69
N ASP A 203 7.98 11.76 -5.78
CA ASP A 203 9.34 12.00 -6.27
C ASP A 203 10.22 12.70 -5.22
N ALA A 204 9.66 13.66 -4.49
CA ALA A 204 10.37 14.32 -3.38
C ALA A 204 10.66 13.36 -2.23
N THR A 205 9.70 12.52 -1.85
CA THR A 205 9.84 11.52 -0.79
C THR A 205 10.91 10.48 -1.14
N TRP A 206 10.85 9.94 -2.35
CA TRP A 206 11.81 8.96 -2.87
C TRP A 206 13.22 9.53 -3.02
N ARG A 207 13.33 10.78 -3.48
CA ARG A 207 14.61 11.49 -3.49
C ARG A 207 15.15 11.70 -2.08
N ALA A 208 14.30 12.05 -1.11
CA ALA A 208 14.72 12.27 0.27
C ALA A 208 15.34 11.00 0.89
N ILE A 209 14.77 9.83 0.61
CA ILE A 209 15.28 8.55 1.16
C ILE A 209 16.28 7.83 0.25
N GLY A 210 16.65 8.43 -0.88
CA GLY A 210 17.61 7.85 -1.82
C GLY A 210 17.10 6.64 -2.62
N ARG A 211 15.80 6.53 -2.87
CA ARG A 211 15.16 5.45 -3.65
C ARG A 211 14.59 5.94 -4.99
N THR A 212 15.43 6.52 -5.85
CA THR A 212 14.99 7.11 -7.12
C THR A 212 14.85 6.11 -8.28
N ASP A 213 15.62 5.03 -8.28
CA ASP A 213 15.74 4.17 -9.46
C ASP A 213 14.64 3.11 -9.54
N ASP A 214 14.20 2.61 -8.38
CA ASP A 214 13.11 1.63 -8.24
C ASP A 214 12.15 2.08 -7.11
N PRO A 215 11.34 3.13 -7.32
CA PRO A 215 10.42 3.60 -6.29
C PRO A 215 9.31 2.57 -6.03
N PRO A 216 8.96 2.30 -4.75
CA PRO A 216 7.95 1.27 -4.41
C PRO A 216 6.52 1.68 -4.77
N VAL A 217 6.28 2.98 -4.94
CA VAL A 217 4.99 3.53 -5.38
C VAL A 217 5.23 4.50 -6.54
N VAL A 218 4.46 4.32 -7.61
CA VAL A 218 4.48 5.16 -8.81
C VAL A 218 3.08 5.62 -9.18
N VAL A 219 2.99 6.72 -9.94
CA VAL A 219 1.72 7.19 -10.51
C VAL A 219 1.71 6.92 -12.00
N SER A 220 0.68 6.22 -12.46
CA SER A 220 0.44 5.97 -13.89
C SER A 220 0.26 7.29 -14.65
N THR A 221 0.80 7.39 -15.87
CA THR A 221 0.57 8.56 -16.75
C THR A 221 -0.67 8.39 -17.63
N LYS A 222 -1.44 7.30 -17.43
CA LYS A 222 -2.71 7.08 -18.11
C LYS A 222 -3.62 8.29 -17.89
N THR A 223 -4.28 8.74 -18.95
CA THR A 223 -5.36 9.73 -18.83
C THR A 223 -6.68 9.11 -19.23
N SER A 224 -7.75 9.53 -18.56
CA SER A 224 -9.11 9.12 -18.93
C SER A 224 -9.57 9.75 -20.26
N GLY A 225 -8.98 10.89 -20.64
CA GLY A 225 -9.44 11.71 -21.77
C GLY A 225 -10.75 12.47 -21.52
N ASN A 226 -11.34 12.34 -20.32
CA ASN A 226 -12.60 13.00 -19.98
C ASN A 226 -12.36 14.42 -19.42
N PRO A 227 -13.23 15.39 -19.70
CA PRO A 227 -13.16 16.70 -19.07
C PRO A 227 -13.41 16.56 -17.56
N SER A 228 -12.64 17.30 -16.76
CA SER A 228 -12.77 17.34 -15.30
C SER A 228 -12.89 18.78 -14.81
N PRO A 229 -13.60 19.03 -13.69
CA PRO A 229 -13.77 20.37 -13.14
C PRO A 229 -12.43 20.96 -12.71
N LYS A 230 -12.38 22.29 -12.58
CA LYS A 230 -11.18 22.96 -12.07
C LYS A 230 -11.10 22.81 -10.56
N VAL A 231 -9.91 22.49 -10.07
CA VAL A 231 -9.60 22.38 -8.64
C VAL A 231 -8.47 23.34 -8.28
N MET A 232 -8.39 23.67 -6.99
CA MET A 232 -7.24 24.32 -6.37
C MET A 232 -6.78 23.45 -5.22
N ILE A 233 -5.53 23.01 -5.27
CA ILE A 233 -4.91 22.20 -4.24
C ILE A 233 -3.87 23.07 -3.57
N ARG A 234 -4.00 23.24 -2.25
CA ARG A 234 -2.99 23.88 -1.42
C ARG A 234 -2.26 22.78 -0.65
N PRO A 235 -1.06 22.38 -1.08
CA PRO A 235 -0.17 21.57 -0.25
C PRO A 235 0.05 22.22 1.12
N ASP A 236 -0.01 21.40 2.16
CA ASP A 236 0.06 21.83 3.56
C ASP A 236 1.08 21.04 4.39
N ASP A 237 1.89 20.20 3.72
CA ASP A 237 2.83 19.27 4.35
C ASP A 237 2.16 18.24 5.29
N GLY A 238 0.82 18.15 5.24
CA GLY A 238 0.04 17.11 5.87
C GLY A 238 0.08 15.80 5.07
N PHE A 239 -0.80 14.87 5.41
CA PHE A 239 -0.89 13.59 4.71
C PHE A 239 -1.56 13.74 3.35
N LEU A 240 -0.92 13.17 2.31
CA LEU A 240 -1.35 13.30 0.92
C LEU A 240 -2.79 12.85 0.72
N TRP A 241 -3.17 11.72 1.30
CA TRP A 241 -4.50 11.17 1.13
C TRP A 241 -5.58 12.04 1.79
N GLN A 242 -5.32 12.53 3.01
CA GLN A 242 -6.27 13.37 3.76
C GLN A 242 -6.62 14.67 3.02
N THR A 243 -5.64 15.28 2.33
CA THR A 243 -5.86 16.51 1.57
C THR A 243 -6.50 16.23 0.21
N LEU A 244 -6.06 15.19 -0.50
CA LEU A 244 -6.48 14.96 -1.89
C LEU A 244 -7.80 14.19 -2.02
N ALA A 245 -8.13 13.27 -1.12
CA ALA A 245 -9.34 12.45 -1.23
C ALA A 245 -10.63 13.28 -1.25
N PRO A 246 -10.83 14.29 -0.37
CA PRO A 246 -12.02 15.14 -0.43
C PRO A 246 -12.09 15.97 -1.72
N ILE A 247 -10.94 16.46 -2.21
CA ILE A 247 -10.87 17.25 -3.45
C ILE A 247 -11.22 16.38 -4.65
N ALA A 248 -10.68 15.15 -4.72
CA ALA A 248 -10.97 14.18 -5.77
C ALA A 248 -12.46 13.81 -5.76
N ALA A 249 -13.03 13.51 -4.60
CA ALA A 249 -14.43 13.18 -4.45
C ALA A 249 -15.36 14.33 -4.90
N MET A 250 -15.07 15.57 -4.49
CA MET A 250 -15.83 16.75 -4.94
C MET A 250 -15.72 16.99 -6.45
N ALA A 251 -14.58 16.68 -7.04
CA ALA A 251 -14.35 16.79 -8.48
C ALA A 251 -14.93 15.61 -9.29
N GLY A 252 -15.46 14.59 -8.62
CA GLY A 252 -15.86 13.33 -9.25
C GLY A 252 -14.69 12.55 -9.85
N THR A 253 -13.46 12.81 -9.42
CA THR A 253 -12.26 12.08 -9.86
C THR A 253 -12.03 10.89 -8.94
N THR A 254 -11.60 9.77 -9.51
CA THR A 254 -11.26 8.56 -8.74
C THR A 254 -9.76 8.39 -8.63
N ILE A 255 -9.27 8.12 -7.42
CA ILE A 255 -7.90 7.72 -7.11
C ILE A 255 -7.96 6.25 -6.66
N ASN A 256 -7.24 5.38 -7.36
CA ASN A 256 -7.13 3.96 -7.01
C ASN A 256 -5.65 3.59 -6.86
N ALA A 257 -5.34 2.68 -5.94
CA ALA A 257 -4.03 2.05 -5.83
C ALA A 257 -4.15 0.56 -6.14
N ARG A 258 -3.19 0.01 -6.88
CA ARG A 258 -3.10 -1.44 -7.18
C ARG A 258 -1.66 -1.94 -7.12
N MET A 259 -1.44 -3.18 -6.68
CA MET A 259 -0.14 -3.83 -6.80
C MET A 259 0.02 -4.33 -8.25
N TRP A 260 1.02 -3.83 -8.95
CA TRP A 260 1.48 -4.36 -10.24
C TRP A 260 2.53 -5.44 -10.00
N TRP A 261 2.46 -6.53 -10.77
CA TRP A 261 3.45 -7.59 -10.78
C TRP A 261 4.05 -7.76 -12.17
N PRO A 262 5.32 -8.20 -12.28
CA PRO A 262 5.90 -8.55 -13.57
C PRO A 262 5.02 -9.53 -14.34
N GLY A 263 4.76 -9.23 -15.61
CA GLY A 263 3.84 -9.97 -16.48
C GLY A 263 2.41 -9.43 -16.53
N ASP A 264 2.05 -8.47 -15.67
CA ASP A 264 0.81 -7.70 -15.82
C ASP A 264 0.89 -6.72 -17.01
N PRO A 265 -0.26 -6.17 -17.48
CA PRO A 265 -0.26 -5.09 -18.46
C PRO A 265 0.69 -3.95 -18.08
N ALA A 266 1.40 -3.43 -19.07
CA ALA A 266 2.36 -2.35 -18.87
C ALA A 266 1.69 -1.11 -18.27
N VAL A 267 2.39 -0.46 -17.34
CA VAL A 267 1.93 0.77 -16.69
C VAL A 267 2.36 1.96 -17.56
N PRO A 268 1.43 2.79 -18.06
CA PRO A 268 1.79 3.96 -18.85
C PRO A 268 2.78 4.87 -18.12
N GLY A 269 3.85 5.23 -18.81
CA GLY A 269 4.91 6.11 -18.30
C GLY A 269 6.01 5.44 -17.49
N HIS A 270 5.94 4.12 -17.28
CA HIS A 270 6.90 3.37 -16.46
C HIS A 270 7.36 2.08 -17.13
N ASN A 271 8.61 1.69 -16.89
CA ASN A 271 9.16 0.39 -17.28
C ASN A 271 9.51 -0.40 -16.01
N LEU A 272 8.49 -1.03 -15.42
CA LEU A 272 8.60 -1.71 -14.14
C LEU A 272 9.16 -3.12 -14.31
N THR A 273 9.99 -3.56 -13.37
CA THR A 273 10.62 -4.90 -13.39
C THR A 273 10.42 -5.68 -12.10
N LYS A 274 9.91 -5.03 -11.04
CA LYS A 274 9.64 -5.59 -9.72
C LYS A 274 8.19 -5.27 -9.33
N PRO A 275 7.61 -5.96 -8.34
CA PRO A 275 6.33 -5.55 -7.78
C PRO A 275 6.34 -4.06 -7.40
N THR A 276 5.28 -3.34 -7.73
CA THR A 276 5.21 -1.90 -7.50
C THR A 276 3.77 -1.48 -7.29
N ILE A 277 3.52 -0.60 -6.33
CA ILE A 277 2.20 -0.03 -6.12
C ILE A 277 1.99 1.07 -7.17
N VAL A 278 0.94 0.95 -7.95
CA VAL A 278 0.57 1.89 -9.00
C VAL A 278 -0.65 2.66 -8.56
N ILE A 279 -0.54 3.99 -8.59
CA ILE A 279 -1.65 4.91 -8.41
C ILE A 279 -2.21 5.26 -9.77
N ASP A 280 -3.46 4.91 -9.99
CA ASP A 280 -4.25 5.32 -11.14
C ASP A 280 -5.21 6.44 -10.73
N ILE A 281 -5.35 7.45 -11.58
CA ILE A 281 -6.26 8.57 -11.36
C ILE A 281 -7.08 8.68 -12.63
N ASP A 282 -8.39 8.57 -12.52
CA ASP A 282 -9.29 8.53 -13.65
C ASP A 282 -10.47 9.47 -13.38
N GLN A 283 -10.79 10.32 -14.36
CA GLN A 283 -12.09 10.98 -14.40
C GLN A 283 -13.11 10.02 -15.06
N PRO A 284 -14.14 9.56 -14.34
CA PRO A 284 -15.22 8.77 -14.94
C PRO A 284 -15.95 9.60 -15.99
N LYS A 285 -16.49 8.93 -17.01
CA LYS A 285 -17.38 9.57 -17.98
C LYS A 285 -18.68 9.91 -17.28
N GLU A 286 -19.16 11.15 -17.38
CA GLU A 286 -20.51 11.50 -16.93
C GLU A 286 -21.53 10.59 -17.64
N ALA A 287 -22.40 9.96 -16.85
CA ALA A 287 -23.47 9.11 -17.34
C ALA A 287 -24.65 9.93 -17.85
#